data_AF-A0A526M6Q8-F1
#
_entry.id   AF-A0A526M6Q8-F1
#
_cell.length_a   1.000
_cell.length_b   1.000
_cell.length_c   1.000
_cell.angle_alpha   90.00
_cell.angle_beta   90.00
_cell.angle_gamma   90.00
#
_symmetry.space_group_name_H-M   'P 1'
#
loop_
_entity.id
_entity.type
_entity.pdbx_description
1 polymer ?
#
loop_
_entity_poly.entity_id
_entity_poly.type
_entity_poly.pdbx_seq_one_letter_code
_entity_poly.pdbx_strand_id
1 'polypeptide(L)' 'MANATGIVYDPPRAGFPHLVAVFMDGKLINCEAVASVAEGEAMLSEIMKEMPEMIKKAQEGDN' A
#
# COMPACT_ATOMS: atom_id res chain seq x y z
N MET A 1 12.21 -14.20 -0.44
CA MET A 1 10.84 -13.85 0.00
C MET A 1 10.65 -12.40 -0.36
N ALA A 2 9.64 -12.07 -1.16
CA ALA A 2 9.28 -10.69 -1.40
C ALA A 2 8.75 -10.12 -0.09
N ASN A 3 9.43 -9.11 0.46
CA ASN A 3 9.02 -8.48 1.71
C ASN A 3 8.19 -7.26 1.36
N ALA A 4 6.88 -7.36 1.61
CA ALA A 4 5.99 -6.23 1.46
C ALA A 4 5.86 -5.47 2.78
N THR A 5 5.85 -4.14 2.69
CA THR A 5 5.71 -3.25 3.84
C THR A 5 4.76 -2.14 3.47
N GLY A 6 3.73 -1.96 4.27
CA GLY A 6 2.76 -0.89 4.14
C GLY A 6 3.00 0.20 5.19
N ILE A 7 2.85 1.45 4.79
CA ILE A 7 2.87 2.59 5.71
C ILE A 7 1.65 3.47 5.47
N VAL A 8 1.05 3.96 6.55
CA VAL A 8 0.09 5.06 6.52
C VAL A 8 0.81 6.29 7.00
N TYR A 9 0.83 7.31 6.16
CA TYR A 9 1.50 8.57 6.41
C TYR A 9 0.48 9.66 6.72
N ASP A 10 0.67 10.33 7.85
CA ASP A 10 0.01 11.58 8.16
C ASP A 10 0.79 12.73 7.48
N PRO A 11 0.16 13.54 6.61
CA PRO A 11 0.82 14.60 5.88
C PRO A 11 1.54 15.58 6.81
N PRO A 12 2.72 16.06 6.42
CA PRO A 12 3.52 16.96 7.26
C PRO A 12 2.95 18.38 7.25
N ARG A 13 1.87 18.62 6.50
CA ARG A 13 1.30 19.93 6.21
C ARG A 13 -0.21 19.86 6.18
N ALA A 14 -0.84 20.80 6.89
CA ALA A 14 -2.28 20.99 6.90
C ALA A 14 -2.82 21.24 5.47
N GLY A 15 -3.95 20.60 5.15
CA GLY A 15 -4.65 20.74 3.86
C GLY A 15 -4.33 19.65 2.83
N PHE A 16 -3.45 18.69 3.16
CA PHE A 16 -3.26 17.48 2.36
C PHE A 16 -3.99 16.30 3.02
N PRO A 17 -4.48 15.33 2.23
CA PRO A 17 -5.07 14.10 2.76
C PRO A 17 -3.98 13.17 3.31
N HIS A 18 -4.38 12.20 4.14
CA HIS A 18 -3.52 11.11 4.57
C HIS A 18 -3.14 10.24 3.37
N LEU A 19 -1.97 9.61 3.42
CA LEU A 19 -1.50 8.77 2.32
C LEU A 19 -1.25 7.35 2.80
N VAL A 20 -1.78 6.36 2.08
CA VAL A 20 -1.38 4.96 2.22
C VAL A 20 -0.36 4.68 1.14
N ALA A 21 0.84 4.23 1.51
CA ALA A 21 1.87 3.82 0.58
C ALA A 21 2.27 2.36 0.83
N VAL A 22 2.29 1.57 -0.23
CA VAL A 22 2.59 0.14 -0.19
C VAL A 22 3.87 -0.11 -0.96
N PHE A 23 4.85 -0.70 -0.28
CA PHE A 23 6.13 -1.06 -0.86
C PHE A 23 6.27 -2.58 -0.96
N MET A 24 6.90 -3.03 -2.04
CA MET A 24 7.32 -4.42 -2.22
C MET A 24 8.76 -4.43 -2.68
N ASP A 25 9.63 -5.10 -1.94
CA ASP A 25 11.08 -5.15 -2.22
C ASP A 25 11.70 -3.76 -2.40
N GLY A 26 11.25 -2.81 -1.56
CA GLY A 26 11.72 -1.41 -1.58
C GLY A 26 11.16 -0.55 -2.72
N LYS A 27 10.32 -1.11 -3.60
CA LYS A 27 9.64 -0.35 -4.68
C LYS A 27 8.23 0.03 -4.26
N LEU A 28 7.83 1.27 -4.52
CA LEU A 28 6.46 1.73 -4.33
C LEU A 28 5.56 1.07 -5.38
N ILE A 29 4.53 0.35 -4.93
CA ILE A 29 3.58 -0.36 -5.79
C ILE A 29 2.22 0.34 -5.81
N ASN A 30 1.78 0.89 -4.67
CA ASN A 30 0.55 1.68 -4.60
C ASN A 30 0.72 2.90 -3.68
N CYS A 31 0.04 3.99 -4.01
CA CYS A 31 -0.04 5.20 -3.19
C CYS A 31 -1.43 5.84 -3.37
N GLU A 32 -2.21 5.89 -2.30
CA GLU A 32 -3.58 6.42 -2.33
C GLU A 32 -3.84 7.44 -1.23
N ALA A 33 -4.65 8.45 -1.54
CA ALA A 33 -5.13 9.44 -0.59
C ALA A 33 -6.34 8.91 0.18
N VAL A 34 -6.31 9.04 1.51
CA VAL A 34 -7.37 8.60 2.42
C VAL A 34 -7.79 9.73 3.36
N ALA A 35 -9.03 9.69 3.84
CA ALA A 35 -9.57 10.79 4.63
C ALA A 35 -9.02 10.80 6.07
N SER A 36 -8.56 9.65 6.57
CA SER A 36 -7.99 9.50 7.92
C SER A 36 -6.96 8.38 8.00
N VAL A 37 -6.12 8.39 9.04
CA VAL A 37 -5.21 7.27 9.35
C VAL A 37 -5.97 5.95 9.50
N ALA A 38 -7.12 5.96 10.19
CA ALA A 38 -7.92 4.75 10.42
C ALA A 38 -8.46 4.14 9.11
N GLU A 39 -8.92 4.97 8.17
CA GLU A 39 -9.28 4.48 6.83
C GLU A 39 -8.07 3.93 6.09
N GLY A 40 -6.92 4.57 6.24
CA GLY A 40 -5.67 4.09 5.65
C GLY A 40 -5.23 2.73 6.18
N GLU A 41 -5.35 2.49 7.48
CA GLU A 41 -5.04 1.21 8.11
C GLU A 41 -6.02 0.12 7.67
N ALA A 42 -7.32 0.44 7.55
CA ALA A 42 -8.33 -0.49 7.06
C ALA A 42 -8.04 -0.90 5.60
N MET A 43 -7.74 0.08 4.74
CA MET A 43 -7.33 -0.15 3.35
C MET A 43 -6.06 -1.01 3.28
N LEU A 44 -5.06 -0.71 4.11
CA LEU A 44 -3.82 -1.48 4.15
C LEU A 44 -4.08 -2.95 4.54
N SER A 45 -4.96 -3.19 5.50
CA SER A 45 -5.35 -4.54 5.92
C SER A 45 -5.97 -5.35 4.77
N GLU A 46 -6.85 -4.74 3.97
CA GLU A 46 -7.42 -5.39 2.79
C GLU A 46 -6.36 -5.64 1.71
N ILE A 47 -5.50 -4.65 1.42
CA ILE A 47 -4.41 -4.81 0.44
C ILE A 47 -3.47 -5.95 0.86
N MET A 48 -3.13 -6.05 2.15
CA MET A 48 -2.27 -7.12 2.67
C MET A 48 -2.92 -8.51 2.56
N LYS A 49 -4.25 -8.61 2.60
CA LYS A 49 -4.98 -9.87 2.35
C LYS A 49 -4.95 -10.25 0.87
N GLU A 50 -5.07 -9.28 -0.03
CA GLU A 50 -5.07 -9.51 -1.48
C GLU A 50 -3.67 -9.62 -2.08
N MET A 51 -2.65 -9.19 -1.33
CA MET A 51 -1.26 -9.16 -1.76
C MET A 51 -0.70 -10.47 -2.31
N PRO A 52 -1.01 -11.66 -1.74
CA PRO A 52 -0.55 -12.93 -2.29
C PRO A 52 -1.02 -13.16 -3.74
N GLU A 53 -2.25 -12.77 -4.05
CA GLU A 53 -2.82 -12.88 -5.39
C GLU A 53 -2.24 -11.81 -6.35
N MET A 54 -1.98 -10.60 -5.84
CA MET A 54 -1.29 -9.56 -6.62
C MET A 54 0.15 -9.95 -6.97
N ILE A 55 0.90 -10.54 -6.02
CA ILE A 55 2.25 -11.05 -6.23
C ILE A 55 2.23 -12.15 -7.30
N LYS A 56 1.28 -13.08 -7.19
CA LYS A 56 1.14 -14.18 -8.15
C LYS A 56 0.85 -13.66 -9.56
N LYS A 57 -0.08 -12.72 -9.72
CA LYS A 57 -0.36 -12.08 -11.02
C LYS A 57 0.83 -11.29 -11.57
N ALA A 58 1.57 -10.59 -10.71
CA ALA A 58 2.77 -9.86 -11.13
C ALA A 58 3.90 -10.80 -11.58
N GLN A 59 3.99 -12.01 -11.03
CA GLN A 59 4.95 -13.04 -11.46
C GLN A 59 4.51 -13.80 -12.72
N GLU A 60 3.20 -13.93 -12.96
CA GLU A 60 2.63 -14.62 -14.14
C GLU A 60 2.59 -13.73 -15.40
N GLY A 61 2.67 -12.39 -15.26
CA GLY A 61 2.63 -11.44 -16.37
C GLY A 61 3.97 -11.16 -17.09
N ASP A 62 5.05 -11.84 -16.69
CA ASP A 62 6.42 -11.63 -17.19
C ASP A 62 6.91 -12.82 -18.08
N ASN A 63 6.00 -13.50 -18.78
CA ASN A 63 6.28 -14.58 -19.74
C ASN A 63 5.80 -14.25 -21.16
#